data_AF-A0A0M9ZM75-F1
#
_entry.id   AF-A0A0M9ZM75-F1
#
_cell.length_a   1.000
_cell.length_b   1.000
_cell.length_c   1.000
_cell.angle_alpha   90.00
_cell.angle_beta   90.00
_cell.angle_gamma   90.00
#
_symmetry.space_group_name_H-M   'P 1'
#
loop_
_entity.id
_entity.type
_entity.pdbx_description
1 polymer ?
#
loop_
_entity_poly.entity_id
_entity_poly.type
_entity_poly.pdbx_seq_one_letter_code
_entity_poly.pdbx_strand_id
1 'polypeptide(L)'
;MFAETLDDICARLDPYLELPLACVMFAADGTRTAALLDRVSYAGPALFALQVAQYRLLDSWGVLPDVVYGQAAGRMAAAYAAGVFCLADACHAVGTLARLLGALPDPAPGCPGTDGILGAYGRTLATLHPRAPRLPLVCDFAARPVGAETAEPGFWVRRTPLRFADTAGVLHRDGVRTWLELGAGDVLVHLLPHCLPAAAVSAFALSRDWPVLRTGPDKDCGAGQR
;
A
#
# COMPACT_ATOMS: atom_id res chain seq x y z
N MET A 1 9.59 -9.91 14.11
CA MET A 1 9.67 -9.12 12.85
C MET A 1 8.29 -8.86 12.21
N PHE A 2 7.70 -9.79 11.46
CA PHE A 2 6.44 -9.53 10.72
C PHE A 2 5.27 -9.07 11.61
N ALA A 3 4.91 -9.87 12.61
CA ALA A 3 3.76 -9.59 13.48
C ALA A 3 3.92 -8.27 14.25
N GLU A 4 5.10 -8.04 14.83
CA GLU A 4 5.42 -6.80 15.55
C GLU A 4 5.30 -5.56 14.65
N THR A 5 5.74 -5.64 13.39
CA THR A 5 5.58 -4.52 12.44
C THR A 5 4.13 -4.32 12.04
N LEU A 6 3.40 -5.41 11.81
CA LEU A 6 1.98 -5.32 11.48
C LEU A 6 1.20 -4.65 12.64
N ASP A 7 1.49 -5.04 13.87
CA ASP A 7 0.84 -4.50 15.07
C ASP A 7 1.20 -3.02 15.31
N ASP A 8 2.47 -2.64 15.15
CA ASP A 8 2.91 -1.23 15.23
C ASP A 8 2.20 -0.37 14.18
N ILE A 9 2.08 -0.85 12.94
CA ILE A 9 1.41 -0.11 11.87
C ILE A 9 -0.08 0.00 12.11
N CYS A 10 -0.74 -1.09 12.54
CA CYS A 10 -2.16 -1.05 12.93
C CYS A 10 -2.39 0.01 14.01
N ALA A 11 -1.63 -0.02 15.10
CA ALA A 11 -1.76 0.95 16.19
C ALA A 11 -1.56 2.40 15.73
N ARG A 12 -0.66 2.65 14.77
CA ARG A 12 -0.46 3.99 14.18
C ARG A 12 -1.60 4.44 13.27
N LEU A 13 -2.34 3.50 12.69
CA LEU A 13 -3.45 3.76 11.77
C LEU A 13 -4.81 3.84 12.48
N ASP A 14 -4.94 3.24 13.67
CA ASP A 14 -6.17 3.26 14.48
C ASP A 14 -6.75 4.67 14.70
N PRO A 15 -5.97 5.75 14.94
CA PRO A 15 -6.51 7.10 15.11
C PRO A 15 -7.27 7.67 13.88
N TYR A 16 -7.14 7.03 12.71
CA TYR A 16 -7.81 7.45 11.48
C TYR A 16 -9.06 6.61 11.17
N LEU A 17 -9.34 5.59 11.98
CA LEU A 17 -10.35 4.56 11.72
C LEU A 17 -11.39 4.54 12.84
N GLU A 18 -12.58 4.02 12.54
CA GLU A 18 -13.65 3.89 13.53
C GLU A 18 -13.42 2.71 14.48
N LEU A 19 -12.81 1.64 13.97
CA LEU A 19 -12.43 0.45 14.70
C LEU A 19 -10.93 0.20 14.53
N PRO A 20 -10.28 -0.47 15.50
CA PRO A 20 -8.88 -0.86 15.37
C PRO A 20 -8.65 -1.68 14.10
N LEU A 21 -7.61 -1.36 13.33
CA LEU A 21 -7.33 -1.98 12.03
C LEU A 21 -7.13 -3.49 12.19
N ALA A 22 -6.43 -3.91 13.25
CA ALA A 22 -6.20 -5.32 13.53
C ALA A 22 -7.53 -6.07 13.75
N CYS A 23 -8.50 -5.46 14.41
CA CYS A 23 -9.82 -6.08 14.62
C CYS A 23 -10.54 -6.34 13.31
N VAL A 24 -10.48 -5.39 12.38
CA VAL A 24 -11.08 -5.52 11.06
C VAL A 24 -10.35 -6.55 10.21
N MET A 25 -9.02 -6.56 10.23
CA MET A 25 -8.21 -7.58 9.53
C MET A 25 -8.51 -8.99 10.06
N PHE A 26 -8.50 -9.20 11.36
CA PHE A 26 -8.61 -10.56 11.91
C PHE A 26 -10.05 -10.98 12.25
N ALA A 27 -11.07 -10.16 11.99
CA ALA A 27 -12.49 -10.48 12.23
C ALA A 27 -12.99 -11.69 11.43
N ALA A 28 -13.82 -12.55 12.02
CA ALA A 28 -14.38 -13.77 11.38
C ALA A 28 -15.04 -13.48 10.03
N ASP A 29 -14.76 -14.33 9.03
CA ASP A 29 -15.37 -14.21 7.70
C ASP A 29 -16.89 -14.23 7.82
N GLY A 30 -17.57 -13.40 7.02
CA GLY A 30 -19.03 -13.24 7.07
C GLY A 30 -19.54 -12.35 8.20
N THR A 31 -18.69 -11.86 9.10
CA THR A 31 -19.10 -10.85 10.10
C THR A 31 -19.20 -9.45 9.49
N ARG A 32 -20.01 -8.58 10.12
CA ARG A 32 -20.07 -7.15 9.75
C ARG A 32 -18.71 -6.46 9.89
N THR A 33 -17.90 -6.88 10.85
CA THR A 33 -16.56 -6.34 11.07
C THR A 33 -15.61 -6.73 9.93
N ALA A 34 -15.64 -7.99 9.48
CA ALA A 34 -14.83 -8.42 8.33
C ALA A 34 -15.24 -7.71 7.03
N ALA A 35 -16.54 -7.45 6.82
CA ALA A 35 -17.04 -6.71 5.66
C ALA A 35 -16.54 -5.25 5.59
N LEU A 36 -15.98 -4.70 6.67
CA LEU A 36 -15.36 -3.38 6.62
C LEU A 36 -14.09 -3.36 5.75
N LEU A 37 -13.41 -4.49 5.55
CA LEU A 37 -12.23 -4.57 4.67
C LEU A 37 -12.53 -4.20 3.22
N ASP A 38 -13.79 -4.33 2.77
CA ASP A 38 -14.20 -3.92 1.41
C ASP A 38 -14.35 -2.40 1.28
N ARG A 39 -14.40 -1.67 2.41
CA ARG A 39 -14.47 -0.21 2.40
C ARG A 39 -13.10 0.38 2.14
N VAL A 40 -13.04 1.40 1.29
CA VAL A 40 -11.81 2.14 0.96
C VAL A 40 -11.08 2.67 2.20
N SER A 41 -11.82 3.02 3.26
CA SER A 41 -11.26 3.47 4.53
C SER A 41 -10.46 2.39 5.29
N TYR A 42 -10.70 1.10 5.04
CA TYR A 42 -9.95 0.00 5.67
C TYR A 42 -9.05 -0.76 4.69
N ALA A 43 -9.49 -0.94 3.44
CA ALA A 43 -8.76 -1.68 2.41
C ALA A 43 -7.33 -1.13 2.20
N GLY A 44 -7.20 0.20 2.05
CA GLY A 44 -5.92 0.87 1.85
C GLY A 44 -4.97 0.71 3.05
N PRO A 45 -5.38 1.10 4.26
CA PRO A 45 -4.61 0.88 5.49
C PRO A 45 -4.19 -0.58 5.71
N ALA A 46 -5.10 -1.55 5.51
CA ALA A 46 -4.81 -2.98 5.69
C ALA A 46 -3.76 -3.46 4.69
N LEU A 47 -3.90 -3.07 3.41
CA LEU A 47 -2.94 -3.43 2.36
C LEU A 47 -1.56 -2.83 2.64
N PHE A 48 -1.50 -1.55 3.02
CA PHE A 48 -0.24 -0.89 3.40
C PHE A 48 0.44 -1.61 4.57
N ALA A 49 -0.31 -1.90 5.64
CA ALA A 49 0.22 -2.57 6.83
C ALA A 49 0.80 -3.96 6.48
N LEU A 50 0.08 -4.72 5.65
CA LEU A 50 0.53 -6.04 5.19
C LEU A 50 1.80 -5.93 4.33
N GLN A 51 1.80 -5.05 3.32
CA GLN A 51 2.93 -4.88 2.39
C GLN A 51 4.20 -4.46 3.12
N VAL A 52 4.10 -3.51 4.06
CA VAL A 52 5.27 -3.05 4.84
C VAL A 52 5.76 -4.14 5.78
N ALA A 53 4.86 -4.90 6.42
CA ALA A 53 5.25 -6.01 7.28
C ALA A 53 5.95 -7.13 6.48
N GLN A 54 5.47 -7.45 5.28
CA GLN A 54 6.11 -8.40 4.36
C GLN A 54 7.49 -7.90 3.91
N TYR A 55 7.58 -6.63 3.50
CA TYR A 55 8.84 -6.02 3.10
C TYR A 55 9.89 -6.08 4.23
N ARG A 56 9.51 -5.71 5.47
CA ARG A 56 10.44 -5.78 6.61
C ARG A 56 10.85 -7.20 6.96
N LEU A 57 9.97 -8.19 6.77
CA LEU A 57 10.33 -9.59 6.96
C LEU A 57 11.41 -10.02 5.96
N LEU A 58 11.22 -9.71 4.67
CA LEU A 58 12.17 -10.01 3.61
C LEU A 58 13.52 -9.30 3.82
N ASP A 59 13.46 -8.01 4.17
CA ASP A 59 14.64 -7.21 4.52
C ASP A 59 15.41 -7.84 5.69
N SER A 60 14.72 -8.33 6.72
CA SER A 60 15.35 -9.04 7.85
C SER A 60 16.01 -10.36 7.47
N TRP A 61 15.64 -10.94 6.33
CA TRP A 61 16.27 -12.14 5.76
C TRP A 61 17.38 -11.80 4.76
N GLY A 62 17.67 -10.52 4.54
CA GLY A 62 18.65 -10.05 3.56
C GLY A 62 18.14 -10.10 2.11
N VAL A 63 16.83 -10.26 1.88
CA VAL A 63 16.22 -10.19 0.56
C VAL A 63 15.96 -8.73 0.21
N LEU A 64 16.91 -8.12 -0.48
CA LEU A 64 16.86 -6.71 -0.88
C LEU A 64 16.42 -6.59 -2.35
N PRO A 65 15.43 -5.73 -2.67
CA PRO A 65 15.04 -5.50 -4.05
C PRO A 65 16.02 -4.55 -4.76
N ASP A 66 16.36 -4.84 -6.02
CA ASP A 66 17.09 -3.92 -6.88
C ASP A 66 16.25 -2.68 -7.27
N VAL A 67 14.93 -2.86 -7.31
CA VAL A 67 13.95 -1.82 -7.63
C VAL A 67 12.63 -2.13 -6.94
N VAL A 68 11.95 -1.09 -6.47
CA VAL A 68 10.60 -1.18 -5.92
C VAL A 68 9.59 -0.47 -6.81
N TYR A 69 8.42 -1.08 -6.96
CA TYR A 69 7.34 -0.57 -7.79
C TYR A 69 6.05 -0.41 -6.97
N GLY A 70 5.39 0.73 -7.10
CA GLY A 70 4.11 1.02 -6.45
C GLY A 70 2.97 1.22 -7.44
N GLN A 71 1.95 0.36 -7.36
CA GLN A 71 0.69 0.48 -8.10
C GLN A 71 -0.43 0.96 -7.19
N ALA A 72 -1.12 2.03 -7.59
CA ALA A 72 -2.28 2.62 -6.93
C ALA A 72 -2.10 2.79 -5.41
N ALA A 73 -2.80 2.00 -4.60
CA ALA A 73 -2.73 2.03 -3.13
C ALA A 73 -1.36 1.55 -2.59
N GLY A 74 -0.63 0.71 -3.35
CA GLY A 74 0.71 0.25 -2.99
C GLY A 74 1.80 1.31 -3.12
N ARG A 75 1.51 2.49 -3.68
CA ARG A 75 2.48 3.58 -3.84
C ARG A 75 3.13 4.00 -2.51
N MET A 76 2.35 4.10 -1.43
CA MET A 76 2.90 4.52 -0.13
C MET A 76 3.78 3.44 0.50
N ALA A 77 3.46 2.16 0.30
CA ALA A 77 4.30 1.05 0.76
C ALA A 77 5.64 1.02 -0.02
N ALA A 78 5.61 1.19 -1.34
CA ALA A 78 6.81 1.28 -2.16
C ALA A 78 7.66 2.51 -1.82
N ALA A 79 7.04 3.66 -1.57
CA ALA A 79 7.72 4.88 -1.12
C ALA A 79 8.41 4.69 0.23
N TYR A 80 7.73 4.04 1.18
CA TYR A 80 8.31 3.66 2.46
C TYR A 80 9.51 2.72 2.27
N ALA A 81 9.37 1.66 1.48
CA ALA A 81 10.45 0.71 1.20
C ALA A 81 11.67 1.40 0.56
N ALA A 82 11.42 2.33 -0.36
CA ALA A 82 12.47 3.16 -0.98
C ALA A 82 13.06 4.22 -0.04
N GLY A 83 12.57 4.38 1.19
CA GLY A 83 13.08 5.37 2.15
C GLY A 83 12.65 6.82 1.87
N VAL A 84 11.63 7.04 1.03
CA VAL A 84 11.03 8.36 0.79
C VAL A 84 10.41 8.88 2.07
N PHE A 85 9.62 8.05 2.77
CA PHE A 85 8.96 8.40 4.01
C PHE A 85 9.50 7.55 5.16
N CYS A 86 9.57 8.14 6.36
CA CYS A 86 9.66 7.32 7.57
C CYS A 86 8.32 6.59 7.81
N LEU A 87 8.32 5.57 8.67
CA LEU A 87 7.10 4.80 8.94
C LEU A 87 5.96 5.68 9.46
N ALA A 88 6.26 6.62 10.36
CA ALA A 88 5.27 7.52 10.94
C ALA A 88 4.59 8.40 9.86
N ASP A 89 5.39 9.02 8.98
CA ASP A 89 4.88 9.84 7.89
C ASP A 89 4.06 9.02 6.89
N ALA A 90 4.51 7.80 6.56
CA ALA A 90 3.78 6.91 5.67
C ALA A 90 2.42 6.50 6.26
N CYS A 91 2.36 6.16 7.56
CA CYS A 91 1.09 5.90 8.26
C CYS A 91 0.20 7.14 8.29
N HIS A 92 0.76 8.33 8.54
CA HIS A 92 -0.02 9.58 8.56
C HIS A 92 -0.65 9.89 7.19
N ALA A 93 0.11 9.69 6.12
CA ALA A 93 -0.38 9.83 4.75
C ALA A 93 -1.51 8.82 4.44
N VAL A 94 -1.26 7.52 4.67
CA VAL A 94 -2.24 6.47 4.38
C VAL A 94 -3.51 6.64 5.22
N GLY A 95 -3.38 6.85 6.53
CA GLY A 95 -4.51 7.04 7.43
C GLY A 95 -5.33 8.28 7.06
N THR A 96 -4.67 9.39 6.72
CA THR A 96 -5.40 10.60 6.30
C THR A 96 -6.15 10.39 4.99
N LEU A 97 -5.53 9.75 3.99
CA LEU A 97 -6.21 9.45 2.73
C LEU A 97 -7.43 8.52 2.97
N ALA A 98 -7.27 7.51 3.81
CA ALA A 98 -8.34 6.58 4.17
C ALA A 98 -9.53 7.30 4.84
N ARG A 99 -9.25 8.18 5.80
CA ARG A 99 -10.27 9.00 6.47
C ARG A 99 -10.99 9.94 5.50
N LEU A 100 -10.24 10.60 4.61
CA LEU A 100 -10.82 11.52 3.62
C LEU A 100 -11.71 10.78 2.62
N LEU A 101 -11.27 9.62 2.13
CA LEU A 101 -12.06 8.80 1.20
C LEU A 101 -13.28 8.17 1.87
N GLY A 102 -13.15 7.74 3.13
CA GLY A 102 -14.24 7.17 3.92
C GLY A 102 -15.37 8.15 4.25
N ALA A 103 -15.08 9.45 4.24
CA ALA A 103 -16.08 10.49 4.46
C ALA A 103 -16.94 10.80 3.21
N LEU A 104 -16.61 10.22 2.05
CA LEU A 104 -17.42 10.41 0.85
C LEU A 104 -18.64 9.50 0.84
N PRO A 105 -19.83 10.03 0.51
CA PRO A 105 -20.90 9.19 -0.01
C PRO A 105 -20.43 8.59 -1.35
N ASP A 106 -20.73 7.30 -1.55
CA ASP A 106 -20.32 6.43 -2.66
C ASP A 106 -19.86 7.17 -3.95
N PRO A 107 -18.54 7.34 -4.16
CA PRO A 107 -18.07 8.29 -5.15
C PRO A 107 -18.04 7.69 -6.55
N ALA A 108 -18.89 8.23 -7.43
CA ALA A 108 -18.68 8.07 -8.86
C ALA A 108 -17.37 8.79 -9.30
N PRO A 109 -16.58 8.23 -10.23
CA PRO A 109 -15.37 8.87 -10.74
C PRO A 109 -15.67 10.24 -11.36
N GLY A 110 -14.93 11.28 -10.98
CA GLY A 110 -15.04 12.63 -11.55
C GLY A 110 -15.99 13.59 -10.84
N CYS A 111 -16.59 13.21 -9.70
CA CYS A 111 -17.39 14.15 -8.90
C CYS A 111 -16.50 15.21 -8.22
N PRO A 112 -16.98 16.47 -8.08
CA PRO A 112 -16.23 17.59 -7.48
C PRO A 112 -15.74 17.34 -6.04
N GLY A 113 -16.32 16.37 -5.32
CA GLY A 113 -15.83 15.92 -4.02
C GLY A 113 -14.41 15.31 -4.06
N THR A 114 -13.99 14.78 -5.21
CA THR A 114 -12.66 14.14 -5.36
C THR A 114 -11.52 15.17 -5.44
N ASP A 115 -11.73 16.33 -6.07
CA ASP A 115 -10.73 17.42 -6.10
C ASP A 115 -10.53 18.04 -4.71
N GLY A 116 -11.62 18.20 -3.94
CA GLY A 116 -11.57 18.66 -2.55
C GLY A 116 -10.73 17.75 -1.65
N ILE A 117 -10.82 16.43 -1.86
CA ILE A 117 -10.00 15.44 -1.15
C ILE A 117 -8.53 15.57 -1.53
N LEU A 118 -8.21 15.71 -2.81
CA LEU A 118 -6.81 15.86 -3.22
C LEU A 118 -6.19 17.13 -2.65
N GLY A 119 -6.96 18.23 -2.58
CA GLY A 119 -6.54 19.44 -1.89
C GLY A 119 -6.29 19.21 -0.40
N ALA A 120 -7.20 18.51 0.30
CA ALA A 120 -7.04 18.20 1.72
C ALA A 120 -5.87 17.25 2.00
N TYR A 121 -5.70 16.23 1.15
CA TYR A 121 -4.60 15.30 1.21
C TYR A 121 -3.27 15.98 0.92
N GLY A 122 -3.22 16.86 -0.08
CA GLY A 122 -2.04 17.67 -0.38
C GLY A 122 -1.58 18.56 0.78
N ARG A 123 -2.52 19.17 1.51
CA ARG A 123 -2.20 19.92 2.74
C ARG A 123 -1.56 19.04 3.81
N THR A 124 -1.99 17.79 3.91
CA THR A 124 -1.42 16.81 4.85
C THR A 124 -0.02 16.39 4.41
N LEU A 125 0.16 16.06 3.13
CA LEU A 125 1.47 15.71 2.59
C LEU A 125 2.49 16.86 2.74
N ALA A 126 2.04 18.11 2.69
CA ALA A 126 2.88 19.29 2.90
C ALA A 126 3.43 19.43 4.33
N THR A 127 2.88 18.72 5.31
CA THR A 127 3.40 18.66 6.68
C THR A 127 4.36 17.49 6.91
N LEU A 128 4.54 16.62 5.92
CA LEU A 128 5.42 15.46 5.99
C LEU A 128 6.81 15.79 5.46
N HIS A 129 7.76 14.87 5.66
CA HIS A 129 9.16 15.07 5.28
C HIS A 129 9.61 14.02 4.25
N PRO A 130 9.00 13.99 3.05
CA PRO A 130 9.43 13.09 1.99
C PRO A 130 10.87 13.40 1.52
N ARG A 131 11.56 12.37 1.06
CA ARG A 131 12.95 12.44 0.60
C ARG A 131 13.08 11.82 -0.78
N ALA A 132 14.22 12.08 -1.44
CA ALA A 132 14.63 11.29 -2.59
C ALA A 132 14.77 9.80 -2.19
N PRO A 133 14.41 8.87 -3.07
CA PRO A 133 14.45 7.45 -2.75
C PRO A 133 15.90 6.96 -2.66
N ARG A 134 16.16 6.03 -1.73
CA ARG A 134 17.45 5.35 -1.53
C ARG A 134 17.57 4.05 -2.31
N LEU A 135 16.43 3.47 -2.70
CA LEU A 135 16.32 2.35 -3.64
C LEU A 135 15.67 2.86 -4.92
N PRO A 136 16.03 2.34 -6.11
CA PRO A 136 15.32 2.65 -7.33
C PRO A 136 13.81 2.44 -7.14
N LEU A 137 13.03 3.50 -7.39
CA LEU A 137 11.59 3.52 -7.22
C LEU A 137 10.93 3.82 -8.55
N VAL A 138 9.92 3.03 -8.93
CA VAL A 138 9.03 3.33 -10.05
C VAL A 138 7.61 3.49 -9.53
N CYS A 139 6.97 4.60 -9.90
CA CYS A 139 5.55 4.83 -9.66
C CYS A 139 4.76 4.55 -10.94
N ASP A 140 3.61 3.89 -10.78
CA ASP A 140 2.63 3.58 -11.82
C ASP A 140 2.24 4.71 -12.79
N PHE A 141 2.26 5.96 -12.34
CA PHE A 141 1.90 7.10 -13.16
C PHE A 141 3.07 7.72 -13.93
N ALA A 142 4.31 7.39 -13.55
CA ALA A 142 5.51 7.92 -14.18
C ALA A 142 6.01 7.02 -15.31
N ALA A 143 5.82 5.69 -15.20
CA ALA A 143 6.39 4.68 -16.10
C ALA A 143 7.90 4.88 -16.33
N ARG A 144 8.60 5.38 -15.31
CA ARG A 144 10.05 5.58 -15.28
C ARG A 144 10.52 5.61 -13.82
N PRO A 145 11.81 5.37 -13.55
CA PRO A 145 12.40 5.65 -12.25
C PRO A 145 12.15 7.11 -11.84
N VAL A 146 11.81 7.30 -10.57
CA VAL A 146 11.59 8.60 -9.94
C VAL A 146 12.72 8.89 -8.94
N GLY A 147 13.05 10.17 -8.75
CA GLY A 147 14.20 10.60 -7.95
C GLY A 147 13.83 11.75 -7.02
N ALA A 148 14.56 12.87 -7.10
CA ALA A 148 14.39 14.00 -6.20
C ALA A 148 12.97 14.58 -6.18
N GLU A 149 12.19 14.42 -7.25
CA GLU A 149 10.79 14.87 -7.29
C GLU A 149 9.90 14.20 -6.25
N THR A 150 10.29 13.04 -5.70
CA THR A 150 9.53 12.39 -4.62
C THR A 150 9.56 13.17 -3.32
N ALA A 151 10.54 14.08 -3.14
CA ALA A 151 10.63 14.98 -1.99
C ALA A 151 9.62 16.13 -2.05
N GLU A 152 8.90 16.29 -3.16
CA GLU A 152 7.86 17.30 -3.31
C GLU A 152 6.50 16.72 -2.90
N PRO A 153 5.78 17.27 -1.91
CA PRO A 153 4.43 16.82 -1.54
C PRO A 153 3.46 16.75 -2.73
N GLY A 154 3.59 17.71 -3.67
CA GLY A 154 2.80 17.78 -4.89
C GLY A 154 2.99 16.60 -5.86
N PHE A 155 4.05 15.80 -5.70
CA PHE A 155 4.25 14.57 -6.47
C PHE A 155 3.22 13.49 -6.09
N TRP A 156 2.87 13.40 -4.80
CA TRP A 156 2.05 12.32 -4.25
C TRP A 156 0.54 12.52 -4.39
N VAL A 157 0.08 13.72 -4.76
CA VAL A 157 -1.34 14.02 -5.06
C VAL A 157 -1.73 13.76 -6.51
N ARG A 158 -0.76 13.43 -7.38
CA ARG A 158 -1.01 13.29 -8.82
C ARG A 158 -1.90 12.09 -9.12
N ARG A 159 -2.92 12.34 -9.95
CA ARG A 159 -3.73 11.31 -10.61
C ARG A 159 -3.49 11.37 -12.10
N THR A 160 -2.71 10.44 -12.59
CA THR A 160 -2.56 10.15 -14.01
C THR A 160 -3.01 8.70 -14.23
N PRO A 161 -3.40 8.31 -15.45
CA PRO A 161 -3.79 6.94 -15.72
C PRO A 161 -2.72 5.96 -15.22
N LEU A 162 -3.16 4.82 -14.66
CA LEU A 162 -2.26 3.78 -14.20
C LEU A 162 -1.59 3.13 -15.41
N ARG A 163 -0.26 3.14 -15.46
CA ARG A 163 0.53 2.63 -16.59
C ARG A 163 1.32 1.37 -16.20
N PHE A 164 0.61 0.33 -15.76
CA PHE A 164 1.26 -0.93 -15.36
C PHE A 164 2.00 -1.59 -16.52
N ALA A 165 1.37 -1.72 -17.70
CA ALA A 165 2.00 -2.32 -18.88
C ALA A 165 3.25 -1.54 -19.33
N ASP A 166 3.17 -0.21 -19.38
CA ASP A 166 4.33 0.64 -19.73
C ASP A 166 5.46 0.46 -18.72
N THR A 167 5.12 0.44 -17.42
CA THR A 167 6.08 0.24 -16.33
C THR A 167 6.75 -1.14 -16.41
N ALA A 168 5.97 -2.19 -16.63
CA ALA A 168 6.48 -3.54 -16.82
C ALA A 168 7.43 -3.61 -18.03
N GLY A 169 7.06 -2.96 -19.14
CA GLY A 169 7.90 -2.89 -20.34
C GLY A 169 9.21 -2.10 -20.14
N VAL A 170 9.20 -1.04 -19.34
CA VAL A 170 10.40 -0.28 -18.96
C VAL A 170 11.32 -1.13 -18.08
N LEU A 171 10.79 -1.68 -16.98
CA LEU A 171 11.57 -2.52 -16.07
C LEU A 171 12.13 -3.76 -16.77
N HIS A 172 11.37 -4.36 -17.69
CA HIS A 172 11.85 -5.47 -18.50
C HIS A 172 12.99 -5.07 -19.44
N ARG A 173 12.92 -3.91 -20.10
CA ARG A 173 14.03 -3.40 -20.92
C ARG A 173 15.28 -3.10 -20.08
N ASP A 174 15.08 -2.66 -18.84
CA ASP A 174 16.14 -2.36 -17.89
C ASP A 174 16.70 -3.62 -17.18
N GLY A 175 16.27 -4.80 -17.59
CA GLY A 175 16.85 -6.07 -17.14
C GLY A 175 16.13 -6.76 -15.98
N VAL A 176 15.01 -6.20 -15.48
CA VAL A 176 14.20 -6.88 -14.46
C VAL A 176 13.59 -8.14 -15.03
N ARG A 177 13.91 -9.28 -14.42
CA ARG A 177 13.39 -10.61 -14.80
C ARG A 177 12.62 -11.28 -13.68
N THR A 178 12.93 -10.96 -12.42
CA THR A 178 12.26 -11.53 -11.26
C THR A 178 11.37 -10.49 -10.60
N TRP A 179 10.11 -10.87 -10.37
CA TRP A 179 9.10 -10.04 -9.74
C TRP A 179 8.61 -10.71 -8.46
N LEU A 180 8.51 -9.92 -7.39
CA LEU A 180 7.91 -10.34 -6.13
C LEU A 180 6.80 -9.36 -5.75
N GLU A 181 5.56 -9.81 -5.85
CA GLU A 181 4.39 -9.02 -5.41
C GLU A 181 4.20 -9.19 -3.90
N LEU A 182 4.12 -8.06 -3.20
CA LEU A 182 3.75 -8.00 -1.79
C LEU A 182 2.31 -7.54 -1.68
N GLY A 183 1.49 -8.27 -0.91
CA GLY A 183 0.11 -7.92 -0.65
C GLY A 183 -0.73 -9.12 -0.19
N ALA A 184 -2.04 -8.94 -0.28
CA ALA A 184 -3.03 -9.96 0.09
C ALA A 184 -3.32 -10.97 -1.03
N GLY A 185 -2.81 -10.75 -2.24
CA GLY A 185 -3.07 -11.58 -3.42
C GLY A 185 -1.92 -11.52 -4.42
N ASP A 186 -2.23 -11.80 -5.68
CA ASP A 186 -1.30 -12.07 -6.77
C ASP A 186 -1.73 -11.37 -8.09
N VAL A 187 -2.45 -10.25 -7.97
CA VAL A 187 -3.08 -9.56 -9.10
C VAL A 187 -2.05 -9.09 -10.13
N LEU A 188 -0.97 -8.45 -9.70
CA LEU A 188 0.02 -7.92 -10.63
C LEU A 188 0.83 -9.04 -11.29
N VAL A 189 1.14 -10.11 -10.54
CA VAL A 189 1.78 -11.31 -11.06
C VAL A 189 0.97 -11.92 -12.20
N HIS A 190 -0.37 -12.00 -12.07
CA HIS A 190 -1.24 -12.49 -13.15
C HIS A 190 -1.42 -11.51 -14.32
N LEU A 191 -1.16 -10.22 -14.13
CA LEU A 191 -1.18 -9.23 -15.21
C LEU A 191 0.13 -9.21 -16.02
N LEU A 192 1.27 -9.61 -15.44
CA LEU A 192 2.58 -9.58 -16.13
C LEU A 192 2.60 -10.32 -17.47
N PRO A 193 2.03 -11.54 -17.63
CA PRO A 193 1.99 -12.25 -18.91
C PRO A 193 1.23 -11.53 -20.03
N HIS A 194 0.32 -10.62 -19.68
CA HIS A 194 -0.42 -9.79 -20.64
C HIS A 194 0.38 -8.55 -21.06
N CYS A 195 1.45 -8.23 -20.33
CA CYS A 195 2.30 -7.06 -20.54
C CYS A 195 3.66 -7.42 -21.16
N LEU A 196 4.15 -8.64 -20.91
CA LEU A 196 5.49 -9.10 -21.25
C LEU A 196 5.45 -10.47 -21.93
N PRO A 197 6.42 -10.79 -22.82
CA PRO A 197 6.53 -12.11 -23.40
C PRO A 197 6.75 -13.20 -22.32
N ALA A 198 5.98 -14.30 -22.39
CA ALA A 198 5.89 -15.32 -21.33
C ALA A 198 7.21 -16.01 -20.95
N ALA A 199 8.18 -16.13 -21.88
CA ALA A 199 9.47 -16.75 -21.62
C ALA A 199 10.46 -15.84 -20.87
N ALA A 200 10.05 -14.63 -20.48
CA ALA A 200 10.98 -13.55 -20.14
C ALA A 200 10.96 -13.12 -18.67
N VAL A 201 10.11 -13.69 -17.81
CA VAL A 201 10.02 -13.31 -16.39
C VAL A 201 9.70 -14.49 -15.46
N SER A 202 10.23 -14.42 -14.23
CA SER A 202 9.80 -15.22 -13.08
C SER A 202 9.03 -14.32 -12.13
N ALA A 203 7.81 -14.70 -11.75
CA ALA A 203 6.94 -13.87 -10.94
C ALA A 203 6.38 -14.67 -9.76
N PHE A 204 6.50 -14.10 -8.57
CA PHE A 204 6.09 -14.71 -7.31
C PHE A 204 5.19 -13.73 -6.57
N ALA A 205 4.18 -14.24 -5.86
CA ALA A 205 3.42 -13.45 -4.91
C ALA A 205 3.74 -13.96 -3.51
N LEU A 206 4.21 -13.06 -2.64
CA LEU A 206 4.18 -13.31 -1.20
C LEU A 206 2.77 -12.92 -0.73
N SER A 207 1.80 -13.77 -1.04
CA SER A 207 0.43 -13.58 -0.57
C SER A 207 0.25 -14.25 0.79
N ARG A 208 -0.78 -13.78 1.50
CA ARG A 208 -1.11 -14.26 2.84
C ARG A 208 -2.09 -15.42 2.72
N ASP A 209 -1.82 -16.53 3.41
CA ASP A 209 -2.85 -17.52 3.74
C ASP A 209 -3.64 -17.01 4.96
N TRP A 210 -4.74 -16.29 4.70
CA TRP A 210 -5.56 -15.67 5.73
C TRP A 210 -6.11 -16.67 6.75
N PRO A 211 -6.64 -17.84 6.34
CA PRO A 211 -7.01 -18.92 7.25
C PRO A 211 -5.94 -19.28 8.28
N VAL A 212 -4.68 -19.44 7.88
CA VAL A 212 -3.59 -19.87 8.78
C VAL A 212 -3.33 -18.85 9.90
N LEU A 213 -3.43 -17.55 9.63
CA LEU A 213 -3.15 -16.51 10.63
C LEU A 213 -4.30 -16.25 11.60
N ARG A 214 -5.52 -16.63 11.23
CA ARG A 214 -6.71 -16.56 12.09
C ARG A 214 -6.75 -17.67 13.15
N THR A 215 -5.82 -18.63 13.09
CA THR A 215 -5.69 -19.70 14.09
C THR A 215 -4.96 -19.25 15.38
N GLY A 216 -4.47 -18.01 15.42
CA GLY A 216 -3.93 -17.38 16.63
C GLY A 216 -5.02 -16.97 17.63
N PRO A 217 -4.66 -16.63 18.88
CA PRO A 217 -5.62 -16.15 19.87
C PRO A 217 -6.37 -14.93 19.34
N ASP A 218 -7.68 -14.87 19.60
CA ASP A 218 -8.51 -13.72 19.26
C ASP A 218 -7.85 -12.45 19.78
N LYS A 219 -7.59 -11.49 18.88
CA LYS A 219 -7.15 -10.18 19.31
C LYS A 219 -8.31 -9.55 20.06
N ASP A 220 -8.09 -9.21 21.32
CA ASP A 220 -9.13 -8.69 22.19
C ASP A 220 -9.57 -7.33 21.67
N CYS A 221 -10.68 -7.34 20.93
CA CYS A 221 -11.16 -6.21 20.15
C CYS A 221 -12.10 -5.32 20.95
N GLY A 222 -11.82 -5.12 22.24
CA GLY A 222 -12.43 -4.08 23.08
C GLY A 222 -13.94 -3.88 22.89
N ALA A 223 -14.70 -4.93 22.59
CA ALA A 223 -16.14 -4.88 22.38
C ALA A 223 -16.81 -4.86 23.76
N GLY A 224 -16.57 -3.78 24.50
CA GLY A 224 -17.06 -3.59 25.85
C GLY A 224 -17.09 -2.10 26.19
N GLN A 225 -18.31 -1.57 26.25
CA GLN A 225 -18.72 -0.25 26.77
C GLN A 225 -18.59 0.94 25.80
N ARG A 226 -19.66 1.16 25.02
CA ARG A 226 -20.52 2.36 25.12
C ARG A 226 -21.90 2.06 24.56
#